data_AF-A0A7C0TUW2-F1
#
_entry.id   AF-A0A7C0TUW2-F1
#
_cell.length_a   1.000
_cell.length_b   1.000
_cell.length_c   1.000
_cell.angle_alpha   90.00
_cell.angle_beta   90.00
_cell.angle_gamma   90.00
#
_symmetry.space_group_name_H-M   'P 1'
#
loop_
_entity.id
_entity.type
_entity.pdbx_description
1 polymer ?
#
loop_
_entity_poly.entity_id
_entity_poly.type
_entity_poly.pdbx_seq_one_letter_code
_entity_poly.pdbx_strand_id
1 'polypeptide(L)'
;MEMSKGRRAMTRLGKFEAWLESSQPVIVIGMHRSGTTLLVRLLMEMGIYMGRKLLKNAESLYFQRLNREMFSSAGARWSVVDPLLRAMENSEFTSEQTENLKRRLTEPRRFFQRRPGIAEYFGCDPTNALCPTPGAWGWKDPRSTITFPIWLRIFPCARFIHIIRNGVDVAISINRRAERRSREWTRKLFPRDYTPAALDLEYCFSLWEKYVSFAL
;
A
#
# COMPACT_ATOMS: atom_id res chain seq x y z
N MET A 1 -20.57 7.93 -34.99
CA MET A 1 -20.92 7.48 -33.61
C MET A 1 -19.69 7.22 -32.72
N GLU A 2 -18.47 7.14 -33.26
CA GLU A 2 -17.23 6.98 -32.47
C GLU A 2 -16.70 8.27 -31.82
N MET A 3 -16.89 9.43 -32.46
CA MET A 3 -16.40 10.72 -31.93
C MET A 3 -17.04 11.13 -30.58
N SER A 4 -18.25 10.66 -30.27
CA SER A 4 -18.90 10.96 -28.97
C SER A 4 -18.37 10.11 -27.81
N LYS A 5 -17.87 8.90 -28.08
CA LYS A 5 -17.25 8.03 -27.06
C LYS A 5 -15.87 8.56 -26.63
N GLY A 6 -15.09 9.09 -27.57
CA GLY A 6 -13.77 9.68 -27.30
C GLY A 6 -13.83 10.93 -26.39
N ARG A 7 -14.75 11.87 -26.68
CA ARG A 7 -14.95 13.07 -25.82
C ARG A 7 -15.42 12.72 -24.41
N ARG A 8 -16.27 11.70 -24.25
CA ARG A 8 -16.81 11.24 -22.95
C ARG A 8 -15.77 10.50 -22.11
N ALA A 9 -14.87 9.76 -22.75
CA ALA A 9 -13.75 9.09 -22.08
C ALA A 9 -12.71 10.10 -21.56
N MET A 10 -12.38 11.13 -22.37
CA MET A 10 -11.45 12.20 -22.01
C MET A 10 -11.95 13.01 -20.79
N THR A 11 -13.26 13.30 -20.73
CA THR A 11 -13.88 13.98 -19.58
C THR A 11 -13.92 13.12 -18.32
N ARG A 12 -13.99 11.78 -18.46
CA ARG A 12 -13.97 10.86 -17.32
C ARG A 12 -12.57 10.74 -16.72
N LEU A 13 -11.53 10.68 -17.56
CA LEU A 13 -10.15 10.63 -17.11
C LEU A 13 -9.78 11.89 -16.31
N GLY A 14 -10.09 13.08 -16.85
CA GLY A 14 -9.84 14.35 -16.14
C GLY A 14 -10.61 14.48 -14.82
N LYS A 15 -11.86 13.98 -14.76
CA LYS A 15 -12.61 13.91 -13.49
C LYS A 15 -11.96 12.99 -12.46
N PHE A 16 -11.36 11.88 -12.90
CA PHE A 16 -10.71 10.94 -12.00
C PHE A 16 -9.37 11.50 -11.49
N GLU A 17 -8.58 12.14 -12.34
CA GLU A 17 -7.34 12.81 -11.92
C GLU A 17 -7.63 13.93 -10.92
N ALA A 18 -8.62 14.78 -11.18
CA ALA A 18 -9.05 15.79 -10.22
C ALA A 18 -9.53 15.18 -8.89
N TRP A 19 -10.18 14.01 -8.93
CA TRP A 19 -10.57 13.27 -7.72
C TRP A 19 -9.35 12.74 -6.96
N LEU A 20 -8.33 12.20 -7.64
CA LEU A 20 -7.07 11.78 -7.00
C LEU A 20 -6.39 12.97 -6.31
N GLU A 21 -6.27 14.09 -7.02
CA GLU A 21 -5.56 15.29 -6.55
C GLU A 21 -6.24 15.94 -5.34
N SER A 22 -7.57 15.95 -5.31
CA SER A 22 -8.36 16.51 -4.20
C SER A 22 -8.62 15.52 -3.06
N SER A 23 -8.38 14.22 -3.27
CA SER A 23 -8.60 13.20 -2.26
C SER A 23 -7.58 13.28 -1.11
N GLN A 24 -8.08 13.05 0.11
CA GLN A 24 -7.28 13.14 1.34
C GLN A 24 -7.26 11.81 2.10
N PRO A 25 -6.70 10.72 1.52
CA PRO A 25 -6.65 9.46 2.22
C PRO A 25 -5.77 9.53 3.47
N VAL A 26 -6.20 8.85 4.53
CA VAL A 26 -5.38 8.62 5.72
C VAL A 26 -4.52 7.38 5.49
N ILE A 27 -3.22 7.55 5.31
CA ILE A 27 -2.29 6.47 5.02
C ILE A 27 -1.48 6.16 6.26
N VAL A 28 -1.75 5.01 6.88
CA VAL A 28 -1.00 4.56 8.05
C VAL A 28 0.25 3.81 7.57
N ILE A 29 1.41 4.33 7.95
CA ILE A 29 2.74 3.79 7.62
C ILE A 29 3.51 3.42 8.89
N GLY A 30 4.62 2.71 8.70
CA GLY A 30 5.50 2.23 9.75
C GLY A 30 5.87 0.76 9.54
N MET A 31 6.93 0.34 10.24
CA MET A 31 7.47 -1.02 10.11
C MET A 31 6.43 -2.11 10.43
N HIS A 32 6.56 -3.27 9.78
CA HIS A 32 5.79 -4.45 10.17
C HIS A 32 5.96 -4.70 11.68
N ARG A 33 4.84 -4.95 12.40
CA ARG A 33 4.81 -5.17 13.86
C ARG A 33 5.00 -3.93 14.76
N SER A 34 4.99 -2.71 14.20
CA SER A 34 5.08 -1.48 14.99
C SER A 34 3.83 -1.12 15.79
N GLY A 35 2.70 -1.82 15.59
CA GLY A 35 1.42 -1.53 16.28
C GLY A 35 0.34 -0.92 15.38
N THR A 36 0.62 -0.77 14.07
CA THR A 36 -0.30 -0.19 13.08
C THR A 36 -1.71 -0.78 13.07
N THR A 37 -1.86 -2.07 13.36
CA THR A 37 -3.19 -2.71 13.39
C THR A 37 -4.10 -2.13 14.48
N LEU A 38 -3.57 -1.76 15.66
CA LEU A 38 -4.37 -1.20 16.73
C LEU A 38 -4.93 0.17 16.32
N LEU A 39 -4.06 1.04 15.82
CA LEU A 39 -4.46 2.36 15.32
C LEU A 39 -5.51 2.24 14.22
N VAL A 40 -5.31 1.34 13.24
CA VAL A 40 -6.27 1.18 12.14
C VAL A 40 -7.65 0.74 12.64
N ARG A 41 -7.72 -0.12 13.66
CA ARG A 41 -9.01 -0.50 14.27
C ARG A 41 -9.70 0.69 14.93
N LEU A 42 -8.96 1.51 15.67
CA LEU A 42 -9.49 2.75 16.26
C LEU A 42 -10.00 3.72 15.20
N LEU A 43 -9.24 3.94 14.12
CA LEU A 43 -9.65 4.79 13.00
C LEU A 43 -10.93 4.26 12.33
N MET A 44 -11.08 2.94 12.21
CA MET A 44 -12.32 2.33 11.70
C MET A 44 -13.51 2.55 12.63
N GLU A 45 -13.31 2.46 13.95
CA GLU A 45 -14.35 2.78 14.95
C GLU A 45 -14.75 4.27 14.90
N MET A 46 -13.82 5.16 14.55
CA MET A 46 -14.08 6.58 14.27
C MET A 46 -14.75 6.84 12.91
N GLY A 47 -15.11 5.80 12.16
CA GLY A 47 -15.80 5.93 10.88
C GLY A 47 -14.88 6.13 9.66
N ILE A 48 -13.57 6.00 9.81
CA ILE A 48 -12.64 6.06 8.68
C ILE A 48 -12.67 4.73 7.92
N TYR A 49 -13.02 4.79 6.65
CA TYR A 49 -13.08 3.61 5.82
C TYR A 49 -11.69 3.13 5.41
N MET A 50 -11.36 1.89 5.75
CA MET A 50 -10.04 1.30 5.48
C MET A 50 -10.03 0.29 4.32
N GLY A 51 -11.18 0.03 3.71
CA GLY A 51 -11.35 -0.87 2.57
C GLY A 51 -12.31 -2.03 2.83
N ARG A 52 -12.87 -2.59 1.75
CA ARG A 52 -13.82 -3.72 1.81
C ARG A 52 -13.17 -5.06 2.14
N LYS A 53 -11.96 -5.28 1.63
CA LYS A 53 -11.24 -6.55 1.75
C LYS A 53 -9.96 -6.35 2.55
N LEU A 54 -10.07 -6.61 3.85
CA LEU A 54 -8.98 -6.47 4.81
C LEU A 54 -8.45 -7.84 5.23
N LEU A 55 -7.13 -7.92 5.40
CA LEU A 55 -6.49 -9.04 6.09
C LEU A 55 -6.68 -8.93 7.62
N LYS A 56 -6.36 -9.99 8.37
CA LYS A 56 -6.46 -10.02 9.85
C LYS A 56 -5.67 -8.88 10.53
N ASN A 57 -4.60 -8.42 9.91
CA ASN A 57 -3.78 -7.28 10.34
C ASN A 57 -4.31 -5.93 9.86
N ALA A 58 -5.54 -5.84 9.36
CA ALA A 58 -6.15 -4.62 8.81
C ALA A 58 -5.35 -3.99 7.66
N GLU A 59 -4.65 -4.82 6.88
CA GLU A 59 -4.04 -4.39 5.60
C GLU A 59 -5.06 -4.55 4.47
N SER A 60 -5.20 -3.52 3.64
CA SER A 60 -6.04 -3.57 2.45
C SER A 60 -5.41 -4.48 1.40
N LEU A 61 -6.11 -5.52 0.97
CA LEU A 61 -5.62 -6.43 -0.08
C LEU A 61 -5.32 -5.70 -1.39
N TYR A 62 -6.09 -4.65 -1.68
CA TYR A 62 -5.91 -3.83 -2.87
C TYR A 62 -4.58 -3.09 -2.84
N PHE A 63 -4.36 -2.25 -1.81
CA PHE A 63 -3.12 -1.48 -1.68
C PHE A 63 -1.90 -2.36 -1.39
N GLN A 64 -2.07 -3.49 -0.70
CA GLN A 64 -0.99 -4.46 -0.54
C GLN A 64 -0.53 -5.00 -1.90
N ARG A 65 -1.44 -5.29 -2.83
CA ARG A 65 -1.11 -5.77 -4.18
C ARG A 65 -0.34 -4.70 -4.96
N LEU A 66 -0.83 -3.47 -4.97
CA LEU A 66 -0.17 -2.33 -5.63
C LEU A 66 1.26 -2.10 -5.09
N ASN A 67 1.41 -2.11 -3.76
CA ASN A 67 2.71 -1.95 -3.12
C ASN A 67 3.67 -3.11 -3.43
N ARG A 68 3.19 -4.36 -3.41
CA ARG A 68 4.03 -5.51 -3.77
C ARG A 68 4.55 -5.42 -5.20
N GLU A 69 3.75 -4.92 -6.12
CA GLU A 69 4.16 -4.80 -7.51
C GLU A 69 5.22 -3.72 -7.71
N MET A 70 5.12 -2.57 -7.02
CA MET A 70 6.20 -1.57 -6.98
C MET A 70 7.50 -2.14 -6.39
N PHE A 71 7.39 -2.97 -5.35
CA PHE A 71 8.56 -3.66 -4.81
C PHE A 71 9.15 -4.63 -5.86
N SER A 72 8.30 -5.44 -6.49
CA SER A 72 8.76 -6.43 -7.47
C SER A 72 9.35 -5.80 -8.73
N SER A 73 8.91 -4.61 -9.17
CA SER A 73 9.51 -3.91 -10.32
C SER A 73 10.96 -3.51 -10.09
N ALA A 74 11.37 -3.31 -8.83
CA ALA A 74 12.76 -3.06 -8.43
C ALA A 74 13.50 -4.33 -7.96
N GLY A 75 12.92 -5.53 -8.10
CA GLY A 75 13.48 -6.76 -7.54
C GLY A 75 13.49 -6.82 -6.00
N ALA A 76 12.70 -5.96 -5.36
CA ALA A 76 12.59 -5.86 -3.92
C ALA A 76 11.42 -6.68 -3.36
N ARG A 77 11.42 -6.86 -2.04
CA ARG A 77 10.31 -7.41 -1.24
C ARG A 77 10.31 -6.74 0.13
N TRP A 78 9.27 -6.99 0.93
CA TRP A 78 9.13 -6.34 2.25
C TRP A 78 10.37 -6.50 3.14
N SER A 79 11.12 -7.61 3.00
CA SER A 79 12.34 -7.89 3.75
C SER A 79 13.64 -7.48 3.05
N VAL A 80 13.63 -7.28 1.73
CA VAL A 80 14.81 -6.86 0.97
C VAL A 80 14.45 -5.59 0.26
N VAL A 81 14.73 -4.46 0.90
CA VAL A 81 14.22 -3.14 0.51
C VAL A 81 15.24 -2.29 -0.23
N ASP A 82 16.55 -2.58 -0.09
CA ASP A 82 17.63 -1.80 -0.69
C ASP A 82 17.49 -1.59 -2.21
N PRO A 83 17.08 -2.59 -3.02
CA PRO A 83 16.90 -2.36 -4.45
C PRO A 83 15.84 -1.31 -4.75
N LEU A 84 14.74 -1.30 -3.98
CA LEU A 84 13.69 -0.30 -4.15
C LEU A 84 14.15 1.06 -3.61
N LEU A 85 14.83 1.13 -2.47
CA LEU A 85 15.35 2.38 -1.94
C LEU A 85 16.25 3.09 -2.95
N ARG A 86 17.19 2.37 -3.57
CA ARG A 86 18.04 2.90 -4.65
C ARG A 86 17.25 3.31 -5.88
N ALA A 87 16.26 2.51 -6.28
CA ALA A 87 15.40 2.87 -7.41
C ALA A 87 14.60 4.16 -7.16
N MET A 88 14.17 4.39 -5.91
CA MET A 88 13.41 5.57 -5.51
C MET A 88 14.23 6.87 -5.54
N GLU A 89 15.57 6.80 -5.52
CA GLU A 89 16.45 7.96 -5.74
C GLU A 89 16.37 8.48 -7.19
N ASN A 90 15.95 7.64 -8.14
CA ASN A 90 15.79 8.03 -9.53
C ASN A 90 14.39 8.66 -9.78
N SER A 91 14.39 9.91 -10.25
CA SER A 91 13.17 10.65 -10.59
C SER A 91 12.38 10.01 -11.74
N GLU A 92 13.05 9.34 -12.68
CA GLU A 92 12.42 8.64 -13.80
C GLU A 92 11.64 7.42 -13.29
N PHE A 93 12.26 6.59 -12.44
CA PHE A 93 11.60 5.44 -11.83
C PHE A 93 10.36 5.86 -11.04
N THR A 94 10.49 6.87 -10.17
CA THR A 94 9.35 7.36 -9.37
C THR A 94 8.23 7.93 -10.24
N SER A 95 8.55 8.59 -11.36
CA SER A 95 7.56 9.11 -12.30
C SER A 95 6.87 7.99 -13.07
N GLU A 96 7.62 7.01 -13.56
CA GLU A 96 7.09 5.84 -14.25
C GLU A 96 6.13 5.04 -13.35
N GLN A 97 6.52 4.77 -12.10
CA GLN A 97 5.68 4.05 -11.15
C GLN A 97 4.42 4.87 -10.78
N THR A 98 4.53 6.20 -10.67
CA THR A 98 3.38 7.09 -10.44
C THR A 98 2.36 6.95 -11.56
N GLU A 99 2.81 7.05 -12.82
CA GLU A 99 1.92 6.95 -13.98
C GLU A 99 1.35 5.54 -14.16
N ASN A 100 2.14 4.49 -13.90
CA ASN A 100 1.65 3.12 -13.89
C ASN A 100 0.52 2.94 -12.87
N LEU A 101 0.71 3.42 -11.64
CA LEU A 101 -0.33 3.34 -10.63
C LEU A 101 -1.56 4.17 -10.98
N LYS A 102 -1.42 5.41 -11.47
CA LYS A 102 -2.57 6.21 -11.94
C LYS A 102 -3.39 5.46 -12.98
N ARG A 103 -2.74 4.81 -13.97
CA ARG A 103 -3.42 3.94 -14.94
C ARG A 103 -4.17 2.80 -14.26
N ARG A 104 -3.56 2.14 -13.28
CA ARG A 104 -4.20 1.03 -12.56
C ARG A 104 -5.33 1.46 -11.62
N LEU A 105 -5.30 2.68 -11.09
CA LEU A 105 -6.38 3.25 -10.29
C LEU A 105 -7.58 3.62 -11.19
N THR A 106 -7.30 4.11 -12.40
CA THR A 106 -8.28 4.54 -13.42
C THR A 106 -8.87 3.42 -14.28
N GLU A 107 -8.14 2.29 -14.42
CA GLU A 107 -8.43 1.22 -15.39
C GLU A 107 -9.93 0.83 -15.40
N PRO A 108 -10.66 1.12 -16.50
CA PRO A 108 -12.09 0.84 -16.59
C PRO A 108 -12.37 -0.65 -16.86
N ARG A 109 -13.60 -1.08 -16.54
CA ARG A 109 -14.12 -2.45 -16.75
C ARG A 109 -13.69 -3.04 -18.11
N ARG A 110 -12.81 -4.06 -18.11
CA ARG A 110 -12.75 -5.03 -19.21
C ARG A 110 -13.92 -6.01 -19.08
N PHE A 111 -14.47 -6.45 -20.21
CA PHE A 111 -15.74 -7.19 -20.33
C PHE A 111 -15.88 -8.42 -19.40
N PHE A 112 -14.77 -9.03 -18.97
CA PHE A 112 -14.74 -10.18 -18.06
C PHE A 112 -14.25 -9.90 -16.63
N GLN A 113 -13.83 -8.67 -16.30
CA GLN A 113 -13.31 -8.33 -14.97
C GLN A 113 -14.37 -7.70 -14.10
N ARG A 114 -14.69 -8.36 -12.98
CA ARG A 114 -15.77 -7.95 -12.08
C ARG A 114 -15.54 -6.58 -11.42
N ARG A 115 -14.30 -6.10 -11.23
CA ARG A 115 -13.94 -4.71 -10.81
C ARG A 115 -12.44 -4.37 -11.08
N PRO A 116 -12.08 -3.62 -12.13
CA PRO A 116 -10.76 -2.99 -12.23
C PRO A 116 -10.76 -1.58 -11.61
N GLY A 117 -9.58 -1.07 -11.28
CA GLY A 117 -9.42 0.25 -10.69
C GLY A 117 -9.60 0.30 -9.16
N ILE A 118 -9.59 1.53 -8.63
CA ILE A 118 -9.82 1.79 -7.20
C ILE A 118 -11.25 1.43 -6.76
N ALA A 119 -12.15 1.20 -7.71
CA ALA A 119 -13.47 0.65 -7.44
C ALA A 119 -13.41 -0.78 -6.86
N GLU A 120 -12.32 -1.54 -6.97
CA GLU A 120 -12.15 -2.79 -6.20
C GLU A 120 -12.11 -2.49 -4.70
N TYR A 121 -11.47 -1.39 -4.31
CA TYR A 121 -11.25 -0.99 -2.91
C TYR A 121 -12.53 -0.49 -2.24
N PHE A 122 -13.20 0.53 -2.81
CA PHE A 122 -14.47 1.07 -2.30
C PHE A 122 -15.65 0.14 -2.59
N GLY A 123 -15.58 -0.49 -3.77
CA GLY A 123 -16.63 -1.31 -4.31
C GLY A 123 -17.76 -0.59 -5.03
N CYS A 124 -17.56 0.70 -5.31
CA CYS A 124 -18.21 1.47 -6.36
C CYS A 124 -17.17 2.45 -6.97
N ASP A 125 -17.52 3.13 -8.05
CA ASP A 125 -16.66 4.15 -8.68
C ASP A 125 -16.71 5.43 -7.82
N PRO A 126 -15.60 5.85 -7.18
CA PRO A 126 -15.62 6.99 -6.26
C PRO A 126 -15.81 8.35 -6.96
N THR A 127 -15.68 8.40 -8.30
CA THR A 127 -15.98 9.62 -9.08
C THR A 127 -17.46 9.78 -9.39
N ASN A 128 -18.27 8.75 -9.12
CA ASN A 128 -19.70 8.79 -9.31
C ASN A 128 -20.37 9.42 -8.07
N ALA A 129 -21.11 10.52 -8.25
CA ALA A 129 -21.84 11.20 -7.18
C ALA A 129 -22.85 10.29 -6.44
N LEU A 130 -23.29 9.19 -7.07
CA LEU A 130 -24.18 8.20 -6.46
C LEU A 130 -23.43 7.08 -5.72
N CYS A 131 -22.10 7.03 -5.79
CA CYS A 131 -21.31 6.11 -4.98
C CYS A 131 -21.30 6.68 -3.54
N PRO A 132 -21.77 5.93 -2.53
CA PRO A 132 -21.66 6.35 -1.15
C PRO A 132 -20.19 6.20 -0.73
N THR A 133 -19.35 7.13 -1.18
CA THR A 133 -17.98 7.20 -0.73
C THR A 133 -17.99 7.63 0.74
N PRO A 134 -17.25 6.92 1.60
CA PRO A 134 -17.07 7.33 2.99
C PRO A 134 -16.51 8.75 3.05
N GLY A 135 -17.02 9.57 3.98
CA GLY A 135 -16.52 10.95 4.16
C GLY A 135 -15.03 11.02 4.47
N ALA A 136 -14.49 10.00 5.15
CA ALA A 136 -13.05 9.81 5.36
C ALA A 136 -12.66 8.37 4.99
N TRP A 137 -11.53 8.22 4.30
CA TRP A 137 -11.02 6.91 3.89
C TRP A 137 -9.50 6.85 3.98
N GLY A 138 -8.94 5.65 3.89
CA GLY A 138 -7.51 5.45 4.05
C GLY A 138 -7.07 4.00 3.88
N TRP A 139 -5.78 3.73 4.03
CA TRP A 139 -5.32 2.36 4.11
C TRP A 139 -4.12 2.25 5.02
N LYS A 140 -3.82 1.00 5.37
CA LYS A 140 -2.59 0.65 6.03
C LYS A 140 -1.89 -0.44 5.26
N ASP A 141 -0.61 -0.23 4.99
CA ASP A 141 0.31 -1.28 4.55
C ASP A 141 1.73 -0.85 4.94
N PRO A 142 2.50 -1.68 5.67
CA PRO A 142 3.86 -1.30 6.05
C PRO A 142 4.76 -0.93 4.87
N ARG A 143 4.55 -1.51 3.67
CA ARG A 143 5.32 -1.21 2.46
C ARG A 143 5.04 0.21 1.93
N SER A 144 3.87 0.78 2.29
CA SER A 144 3.56 2.18 2.01
C SER A 144 4.54 3.14 2.69
N THR A 145 5.30 2.68 3.70
CA THR A 145 6.40 3.44 4.30
C THR A 145 7.53 3.72 3.30
N ILE A 146 7.84 2.76 2.42
CA ILE A 146 8.92 2.93 1.43
C ILE A 146 8.39 3.58 0.15
N THR A 147 7.15 3.24 -0.23
CA THR A 147 6.52 3.75 -1.47
C THR A 147 5.76 5.07 -1.26
N PHE A 148 5.84 5.67 -0.07
CA PHE A 148 5.12 6.91 0.26
C PHE A 148 5.37 8.06 -0.72
N PRO A 149 6.59 8.27 -1.29
CA PRO A 149 6.82 9.39 -2.21
C PRO A 149 5.98 9.26 -3.48
N ILE A 150 5.75 8.04 -3.97
CA ILE A 150 4.87 7.78 -5.12
C ILE A 150 3.42 8.02 -4.73
N TRP A 151 2.98 7.56 -3.55
CA TRP A 151 1.61 7.82 -3.08
C TRP A 151 1.32 9.31 -2.90
N LEU A 152 2.30 10.10 -2.44
CA LEU A 152 2.17 11.55 -2.30
C LEU A 152 2.06 12.25 -3.67
N ARG A 153 2.71 11.72 -4.72
CA ARG A 153 2.52 12.23 -6.10
C ARG A 153 1.14 11.92 -6.67
N ILE A 154 0.53 10.81 -6.24
CA ILE A 154 -0.83 10.40 -6.70
C ILE A 154 -1.91 11.14 -5.91
N PHE A 155 -1.74 11.26 -4.60
CA PHE A 155 -2.65 11.91 -3.66
C PHE A 155 -1.90 13.03 -2.91
N PRO A 156 -1.73 14.22 -3.51
CA PRO A 156 -0.98 15.32 -2.90
C PRO A 156 -1.55 15.80 -1.57
N CYS A 157 -2.86 15.62 -1.35
CA CYS A 157 -3.53 15.99 -0.11
C CYS A 157 -3.66 14.81 0.89
N ALA A 158 -2.95 13.69 0.68
CA ALA A 158 -2.94 12.56 1.60
C ALA A 158 -2.39 12.94 2.99
N ARG A 159 -2.93 12.32 4.03
CA ARG A 159 -2.48 12.48 5.41
C ARG A 159 -1.79 11.22 5.88
N PHE A 160 -0.50 11.31 6.16
CA PHE A 160 0.29 10.17 6.62
C PHE A 160 0.33 10.12 8.16
N ILE A 161 0.09 8.94 8.71
CA ILE A 161 0.31 8.66 10.14
C ILE A 161 1.45 7.64 10.24
N HIS A 162 2.63 8.08 10.66
CA HIS A 162 3.80 7.22 10.81
C HIS A 162 3.90 6.68 12.23
N ILE A 163 3.79 5.36 12.38
CA ILE A 163 4.00 4.69 13.66
C ILE A 163 5.44 4.23 13.77
N ILE A 164 6.17 4.88 14.68
CA ILE A 164 7.51 4.52 15.11
C ILE A 164 7.40 3.79 16.45
N ARG A 165 8.05 2.63 16.55
CA ARG A 165 8.18 1.84 17.77
C ARG A 165 9.66 1.53 17.97
N ASN A 166 10.08 1.35 19.23
CA ASN A 166 11.43 0.92 19.58
C ASN A 166 11.92 -0.22 18.66
N GLY A 167 13.10 -0.02 18.05
CA GLY A 167 13.64 -0.93 17.04
C GLY A 167 13.96 -2.33 17.59
N VAL A 168 14.43 -2.42 18.83
CA VAL A 168 14.73 -3.71 19.50
C VAL A 168 13.45 -4.53 19.65
N ASP A 169 12.37 -3.91 20.13
CA ASP A 169 11.05 -4.53 20.25
C ASP A 169 10.52 -5.06 18.91
N VAL A 170 10.64 -4.24 17.86
CA VAL A 170 10.19 -4.60 16.52
C VAL A 170 11.03 -5.74 15.96
N ALA A 171 12.35 -5.69 16.12
CA ALA A 171 13.27 -6.72 15.68
C ALA A 171 12.96 -8.08 16.35
N ILE A 172 12.83 -8.09 17.68
CA ILE A 172 12.42 -9.29 18.44
C ILE A 172 11.07 -9.81 17.95
N SER A 173 10.11 -8.90 17.71
CA SER A 173 8.78 -9.29 17.26
C SER A 173 8.76 -9.88 15.84
N ILE A 174 9.63 -9.42 14.94
CA ILE A 174 9.79 -9.97 13.58
C ILE A 174 10.45 -11.33 13.68
N ASN A 175 11.54 -11.43 14.45
CA ASN A 175 12.31 -12.64 14.65
C ASN A 175 11.45 -13.79 15.21
N ARG A 176 10.73 -13.57 16.31
CA ARG A 176 9.78 -14.56 16.87
C ARG A 176 8.74 -15.05 15.85
N ARG A 177 8.34 -14.20 14.90
CA ARG A 177 7.40 -14.60 13.82
C ARG A 177 8.09 -15.49 12.80
N ALA A 178 9.34 -15.21 12.47
CA ALA A 178 10.13 -16.04 11.58
C ALA A 178 10.36 -17.42 12.21
N GLU A 179 10.75 -17.49 13.47
CA GLU A 179 10.92 -18.75 14.20
C GLU A 179 9.65 -19.59 14.28
N ARG A 180 8.49 -18.98 14.59
CA ARG A 180 7.23 -19.72 14.61
C ARG A 180 6.92 -20.32 13.24
N ARG A 181 7.17 -19.56 12.17
CA ARG A 181 6.96 -20.02 10.79
C ARG A 181 7.98 -21.07 10.34
N SER A 182 9.21 -21.01 10.82
CA SER A 182 10.22 -22.04 10.53
C SER A 182 9.86 -23.38 11.17
N ARG A 183 9.23 -23.35 12.36
CA ARG A 183 8.73 -24.52 13.09
C ARG A 183 7.46 -25.14 12.49
N GLU A 184 6.66 -24.39 11.73
CA GLU A 184 5.47 -24.88 10.98
C GLU A 184 5.83 -25.76 9.75
N TRP A 185 7.11 -26.18 9.69
CA TRP A 185 7.88 -26.98 8.73
C TRP A 185 7.14 -28.11 7.98
N THR A 186 6.09 -28.69 8.54
CA THR A 186 5.45 -29.91 8.04
C THR A 186 4.60 -29.78 6.77
N ARG A 187 4.38 -28.58 6.19
CA ARG A 187 3.39 -28.38 5.10
C ARG A 187 3.92 -28.01 3.69
N LYS A 188 5.22 -28.07 3.42
CA LYS A 188 5.84 -27.90 2.07
C LYS A 188 5.41 -26.65 1.25
N LEU A 189 4.86 -25.61 1.88
CA LEU A 189 4.62 -24.31 1.23
C LEU A 189 5.04 -23.17 2.17
N PHE A 190 6.06 -22.41 1.78
CA PHE A 190 6.38 -21.17 2.48
C PHE A 190 5.30 -20.13 2.20
N PRO A 191 4.76 -19.44 3.23
CA PRO A 191 3.94 -18.27 3.00
C PRO A 191 4.70 -17.26 2.13
N ARG A 192 4.02 -16.59 1.21
CA ARG A 192 4.61 -15.58 0.30
C ARG A 192 5.40 -14.46 1.01
N ASP A 193 5.19 -14.30 2.32
CA ASP A 193 5.86 -13.32 3.19
C ASP A 193 6.86 -13.94 4.19
N TYR A 194 7.24 -15.19 4.05
CA TYR A 194 8.30 -15.78 4.87
C TYR A 194 9.68 -15.32 4.38
N THR A 195 10.58 -15.00 5.31
CA THR A 195 11.95 -14.62 4.99
C THR A 195 12.89 -15.28 6.02
N PRO A 196 13.78 -16.20 5.60
CA PRO A 196 14.72 -16.84 6.52
C PRO A 196 15.70 -15.87 7.17
N ALA A 197 16.07 -14.77 6.48
CA ALA A 197 16.95 -13.73 7.02
C ALA A 197 16.40 -13.12 8.32
N ALA A 198 15.07 -13.12 8.52
CA ALA A 198 14.45 -12.65 9.75
C ALA A 198 14.68 -13.58 10.96
N LEU A 199 15.37 -14.71 10.82
CA LEU A 199 15.87 -15.51 11.94
C LEU A 199 17.10 -14.88 12.60
N ASP A 200 17.77 -13.95 11.91
CA ASP A 200 18.82 -13.12 12.48
C ASP A 200 18.23 -11.82 13.05
N LEU A 201 18.56 -11.54 14.31
CA LEU A 201 18.05 -10.36 15.03
C LEU A 201 18.72 -9.08 14.55
N GLU A 202 20.01 -9.12 14.20
CA GLU A 202 20.74 -7.96 13.66
C GLU A 202 20.14 -7.53 12.33
N TYR A 203 19.90 -8.49 11.43
CA TYR A 203 19.16 -8.26 10.21
C TYR A 203 17.77 -7.65 10.46
N CYS A 204 17.01 -8.13 11.45
CA CYS A 204 15.69 -7.58 11.77
C CYS A 204 15.76 -6.12 12.26
N PHE A 205 16.79 -5.78 13.03
CA PHE A 205 17.03 -4.42 13.51
C PHE A 205 17.45 -3.51 12.34
N SER A 206 18.41 -3.94 11.52
CA SER A 206 18.81 -3.20 10.31
C SER A 206 17.65 -2.98 9.33
N LEU A 207 16.77 -3.98 9.19
CA LEU A 207 15.55 -3.82 8.40
C LEU A 207 14.60 -2.78 9.01
N TRP A 208 14.48 -2.72 10.34
CA TRP A 208 13.71 -1.67 10.99
C TRP A 208 14.30 -0.28 10.71
N GLU A 209 15.63 -0.11 10.83
CA GLU A 209 16.32 1.15 10.55
C GLU A 209 15.99 1.65 9.14
N LYS A 210 16.04 0.77 8.14
CA LYS A 210 15.70 1.10 6.74
C LYS A 210 14.25 1.57 6.56
N TYR A 211 13.31 1.11 7.38
CA TYR A 211 11.91 1.56 7.32
C TYR A 211 11.69 2.90 8.03
N VAL A 212 12.55 3.29 8.97
CA VAL A 212 12.37 4.54 9.74
C VAL A 212 13.36 5.63 9.36
N SER A 213 14.38 5.32 8.54
CA SER A 213 15.49 6.21 8.21
C SER A 213 15.11 7.54 7.55
N PHE A 214 13.94 7.63 6.90
CA PHE A 214 13.49 8.91 6.33
C PHE A 214 12.89 9.86 7.38
N ALA A 215 12.66 9.38 8.60
CA ALA A 215 12.02 10.12 9.70
C ALA A 215 12.94 10.36 10.91
N LEU A 216 14.13 9.74 10.93
CA LEU A 216 15.17 9.90 11.94
C LEU A 216 16.36 10.63 11.33
#